data_AF-A0A497ZHN5-F1
#
_entry.id   AF-A0A497ZHN5-F1
#
_cell.length_a   1.000
_cell.length_b   1.000
_cell.length_c   1.000
_cell.angle_alpha   90.00
_cell.angle_beta   90.00
_cell.angle_gamma   90.00
#
_symmetry.space_group_name_H-M   'P 1'
#
loop_
_entity.id
_entity.type
_entity.pdbx_description
1 polymer ?
#
loop_
_entity_poly.entity_id
_entity_poly.type
_entity_poly.pdbx_seq_one_letter_code
_entity_poly.pdbx_strand_id
1 'polypeptide(L)'
;MILPSPELLAVSRRWYQGIFNGNTKILRDYLSTVEELRFIGTGEGEYWRGSAVRDGVGDFFEEIPVFDEVEELEAEAYENGETGWSSFVHRIRFVGVASESVHRTTLIFALDGAAWKIVHRHASVPTPNIDIVGAEQMAIQRLVDAARDEGPELNQTEGLASVLFTDLEGSTTLAATLGDKRWSTLIDQHFQTVEGIVTAHRGQFVKSLGDGTLSSFQSANEALLAAINMQEAVNLTDLEPRLGLRVGIHTGDVVLARGDFFGTVVNKAARIMSSANAGEILVSDETRVMVSGNHEFNFVDAKSVTLKGLPEDHTIYRLEWTR
;
A
#
# COMPACT_ATOMS: atom_id res chain seq x y z
N MET A 1 -5.04 19.70 17.48
CA MET A 1 -3.67 19.57 16.89
C MET A 1 -3.16 18.21 17.33
N ILE A 2 -2.64 17.40 16.42
CA ILE A 2 -2.12 16.06 16.74
C ILE A 2 -0.71 16.21 17.32
N LEU A 3 -0.45 15.61 18.47
CA LEU A 3 0.83 15.68 19.18
C LEU A 3 1.30 14.28 19.57
N PRO A 4 2.62 13.98 19.53
CA PRO A 4 3.15 12.77 20.14
C PRO A 4 2.77 12.69 21.63
N SER A 5 2.34 11.51 22.10
CA SER A 5 1.87 11.30 23.47
C SER A 5 2.70 10.25 24.21
N PRO A 6 3.72 10.67 25.00
CA PRO A 6 4.47 9.76 25.86
C PRO A 6 3.58 9.07 26.90
N GLU A 7 2.49 9.73 27.33
CA GLU A 7 1.54 9.18 28.29
C GLU A 7 0.78 7.99 27.68
N LEU A 8 0.18 8.16 26.51
CA LEU A 8 -0.52 7.07 25.83
C LEU A 8 0.42 5.92 25.47
N LEU A 9 1.66 6.22 25.07
CA LEU A 9 2.67 5.19 24.83
C LEU A 9 2.94 4.38 26.11
N ALA A 10 3.05 5.04 27.26
CA ALA A 10 3.25 4.38 28.55
C ALA A 10 2.03 3.56 29.00
N VAL A 11 0.81 4.07 28.81
CA VAL A 11 -0.44 3.34 29.08
C VAL A 11 -0.50 2.07 28.23
N SER A 12 -0.20 2.19 26.94
CA SER A 12 -0.23 1.09 25.98
C SER A 12 0.80 0.01 26.30
N ARG A 13 2.04 0.40 26.66
CA ARG A 13 3.05 -0.58 27.10
C ARG A 13 2.64 -1.32 28.36
N ARG A 14 1.99 -0.66 29.33
CA ARG A 14 1.47 -1.35 30.53
C ARG A 14 0.35 -2.33 30.18
N TRP A 15 -0.52 -1.98 29.24
CA TRP A 15 -1.52 -2.89 28.69
C TRP A 15 -0.87 -4.16 28.11
N TYR A 16 0.13 -4.01 27.23
CA TYR A 16 0.83 -5.17 26.65
C TYR A 16 1.65 -5.95 27.67
N GLN A 17 2.30 -5.30 28.63
CA GLN A 17 2.98 -5.99 29.72
C GLN A 17 2.00 -6.83 30.55
N GLY A 18 0.77 -6.36 30.75
CA GLY A 18 -0.30 -7.16 31.37
C GLY A 18 -0.57 -8.46 30.59
N ILE A 19 -0.64 -8.37 29.26
CA ILE A 19 -0.82 -9.52 28.38
C ILE A 19 0.40 -10.46 28.43
N PHE A 20 1.59 -9.95 28.14
CA PHE A 20 2.81 -10.76 27.99
C PHE A 20 3.25 -11.41 29.30
N ASN A 21 2.97 -10.79 30.45
CA ASN A 21 3.30 -11.35 31.76
C ASN A 21 2.17 -12.23 32.34
N GLY A 22 1.08 -12.46 31.60
CA GLY A 22 -0.07 -13.23 32.07
C GLY A 22 -0.85 -12.56 33.21
N ASN A 23 -0.66 -11.26 33.43
CA ASN A 23 -1.46 -10.46 34.36
C ASN A 23 -2.69 -9.90 33.63
N THR A 24 -3.56 -10.78 33.17
CA THR A 24 -4.72 -10.45 32.31
C THR A 24 -5.86 -9.76 33.09
N LYS A 25 -5.91 -9.94 34.42
CA LYS A 25 -6.96 -9.38 35.28
C LYS A 25 -6.99 -7.85 35.28
N ILE A 26 -5.84 -7.19 35.09
CA ILE A 26 -5.77 -5.72 35.06
C ILE A 26 -6.29 -5.13 33.74
N LEU A 27 -6.46 -5.94 32.69
CA LEU A 27 -6.81 -5.45 31.36
C LEU A 27 -8.18 -4.76 31.35
N ARG A 28 -9.15 -5.27 32.10
CA ARG A 28 -10.47 -4.66 32.25
C ARG A 28 -10.41 -3.18 32.64
N ASP A 29 -9.41 -2.78 33.42
CA ASP A 29 -9.28 -1.41 33.94
C ASP A 29 -8.80 -0.42 32.87
N TYR A 30 -8.16 -0.90 31.80
CA TYR A 30 -7.73 -0.06 30.69
C TYR A 30 -8.83 0.19 29.66
N LEU A 31 -9.84 -0.67 29.60
CA LEU A 31 -10.93 -0.53 28.64
C LEU A 31 -11.89 0.59 29.05
N SER A 32 -12.60 1.18 28.10
CA SER A 32 -13.71 2.11 28.34
C SER A 32 -15.00 1.39 28.73
N THR A 33 -15.87 2.04 29.49
CA THR A 33 -17.18 1.51 29.92
C THR A 33 -18.30 1.80 28.93
N VAL A 34 -18.02 2.57 27.87
CA VAL A 34 -19.00 2.96 26.85
C VAL A 34 -19.43 1.79 25.96
N GLU A 35 -20.64 1.88 25.39
CA GLU A 35 -21.21 0.85 24.51
C GLU A 35 -20.46 0.76 23.16
N GLU A 36 -19.82 1.86 22.77
CA GLU A 36 -19.00 2.01 21.58
C GLU A 36 -17.66 1.26 21.66
N LEU A 37 -17.32 0.65 22.81
CA LEU A 37 -16.12 -0.18 22.93
C LEU A 37 -16.10 -1.23 21.81
N ARG A 38 -14.99 -1.30 21.06
CA ARG A 38 -14.76 -2.30 20.01
C ARG A 38 -13.51 -3.12 20.31
N PHE A 39 -13.61 -4.42 20.06
CA PHE A 39 -12.47 -5.32 20.09
C PHE A 39 -12.50 -6.16 18.82
N ILE A 40 -11.45 -6.01 18.01
CA ILE A 40 -11.25 -6.72 16.76
C ILE A 40 -9.97 -7.55 16.91
N GLY A 41 -10.13 -8.85 16.78
CA GLY A 41 -9.05 -9.82 16.77
C GLY A 41 -8.62 -10.19 15.34
N THR A 42 -7.90 -11.29 15.22
CA THR A 42 -7.28 -11.74 13.97
C THR A 42 -8.08 -12.83 13.28
N GLY A 43 -9.01 -13.50 13.98
CA GLY A 43 -9.88 -14.54 13.43
C GLY A 43 -11.18 -14.01 12.81
N GLU A 44 -11.79 -14.81 11.93
CA GLU A 44 -13.02 -14.48 11.17
C GLU A 44 -14.21 -14.06 12.06
N GLY A 45 -14.33 -14.63 13.26
CA GLY A 45 -15.39 -14.32 14.22
C GLY A 45 -14.99 -13.33 15.32
N GLU A 46 -13.77 -12.81 15.29
CA GLU A 46 -13.20 -12.03 16.40
C GLU A 46 -13.58 -10.56 16.32
N TYR A 47 -14.87 -10.29 16.43
CA TYR A 47 -15.43 -8.95 16.35
C TYR A 47 -16.48 -8.76 17.45
N TRP A 48 -16.10 -8.03 18.50
CA TRP A 48 -16.91 -7.87 19.72
C TRP A 48 -17.09 -6.42 20.12
N ARG A 49 -18.14 -6.17 20.92
CA ARG A 49 -18.59 -4.82 21.27
C ARG A 49 -19.07 -4.72 22.72
N GLY A 50 -18.99 -3.52 23.28
CA GLY A 50 -19.64 -3.15 24.54
C GLY A 50 -19.13 -3.90 25.77
N SER A 51 -19.97 -4.03 26.80
CA SER A 51 -19.58 -4.56 28.12
C SER A 51 -19.06 -6.00 28.08
N ALA A 52 -19.55 -6.83 27.15
CA ALA A 52 -19.10 -8.21 26.98
C ALA A 52 -17.60 -8.31 26.71
N VAL A 53 -17.03 -7.34 25.98
CA VAL A 53 -15.57 -7.24 25.77
C VAL A 53 -14.87 -7.04 27.11
N ARG A 54 -15.35 -6.13 27.94
CA ARG A 54 -14.71 -5.83 29.23
C ARG A 54 -14.71 -7.02 30.17
N ASP A 55 -15.81 -7.77 30.16
CA ASP A 55 -16.00 -8.91 31.05
C ASP A 55 -15.16 -10.11 30.59
N GLY A 56 -15.00 -10.32 29.28
CA GLY A 56 -14.27 -11.46 28.71
C GLY A 56 -12.81 -11.22 28.31
N VAL A 57 -12.29 -9.99 28.34
CA VAL A 57 -10.94 -9.70 27.83
C VAL A 57 -9.83 -10.43 28.58
N GLY A 58 -10.01 -10.64 29.89
CA GLY A 58 -9.03 -11.36 30.71
C GLY A 58 -8.91 -12.80 30.22
N ASP A 59 -10.04 -13.50 30.21
CA ASP A 59 -10.16 -14.88 29.75
C ASP A 59 -9.64 -15.06 28.32
N PHE A 60 -9.99 -14.13 27.41
CA PHE A 60 -9.48 -14.15 26.03
C PHE A 60 -7.95 -14.19 25.96
N PHE A 61 -7.26 -13.37 26.76
CA PHE A 61 -5.79 -13.35 26.77
C PHE A 61 -5.17 -14.50 27.59
N GLU A 62 -5.93 -15.14 28.49
CA GLU A 62 -5.52 -16.36 29.20
C GLU A 62 -5.53 -17.60 28.29
N GLU A 63 -6.39 -17.61 27.26
CA GLU A 63 -6.44 -18.67 26.25
C GLU A 63 -5.25 -18.62 25.27
N ILE A 64 -4.52 -17.50 25.21
CA ILE A 64 -3.35 -17.36 24.33
C ILE A 64 -2.19 -18.22 24.87
N PRO A 65 -1.48 -18.97 24.00
CA PRO A 65 -0.30 -19.73 24.40
C PRO A 65 0.75 -18.86 25.10
N VAL A 66 1.52 -19.48 26.00
CA VAL A 66 2.58 -18.79 26.73
C VAL A 66 3.60 -18.20 25.76
N PHE A 67 3.91 -16.92 25.93
CA PHE A 67 4.93 -16.22 25.17
C PHE A 67 6.33 -16.73 25.56
N ASP A 68 7.16 -17.03 24.57
CA ASP A 68 8.56 -17.40 24.75
C ASP A 68 9.47 -16.19 24.53
N GLU A 69 9.32 -15.53 23.37
CA GLU A 69 10.03 -14.29 23.05
C GLU A 69 9.05 -13.25 22.50
N VAL A 70 9.23 -12.00 22.94
CA VAL A 70 8.49 -10.84 22.46
C VAL A 70 9.48 -9.69 22.23
N GLU A 71 9.54 -9.21 20.99
CA GLU A 71 10.35 -8.06 20.60
C GLU A 71 9.43 -6.93 20.12
N GLU A 72 9.53 -5.73 20.71
CA GLU A 72 8.87 -4.51 20.24
C GLU A 72 9.69 -3.95 19.07
N LEU A 73 9.17 -4.06 17.85
CA LEU A 73 9.82 -3.58 16.63
C LEU A 73 9.51 -2.09 16.39
N GLU A 74 8.26 -1.70 16.59
CA GLU A 74 7.78 -0.33 16.42
C GLU A 74 6.74 -0.02 17.49
N ALA A 75 6.79 1.21 18.02
CA ALA A 75 5.80 1.71 18.96
C ALA A 75 5.70 3.23 18.88
N GLU A 76 4.49 3.73 18.64
CA GLU A 76 4.19 5.16 18.56
C GLU A 76 2.84 5.46 19.19
N ALA A 77 2.66 6.68 19.70
CA ALA A 77 1.39 7.14 20.23
C ALA A 77 1.21 8.64 20.04
N TYR A 78 -0.02 9.04 19.78
CA TYR A 78 -0.41 10.41 19.52
C TYR A 78 -1.73 10.75 20.19
N GLU A 79 -1.92 12.02 20.52
CA GLU A 79 -3.14 12.54 21.12
C GLU A 79 -3.63 13.79 20.36
N ASN A 80 -4.92 14.04 20.45
CA ASN A 80 -5.59 15.23 19.97
C ASN A 80 -6.75 15.57 20.91
N GLY A 81 -6.47 16.40 21.91
CA GLY A 81 -7.43 16.75 22.96
C GLY A 81 -7.75 15.54 23.83
N GLU A 82 -9.02 15.16 23.91
CA GLU A 82 -9.52 14.06 24.75
C GLU A 82 -9.53 12.71 24.02
N THR A 83 -8.86 12.63 22.87
CA THR A 83 -8.74 11.40 22.08
C THR A 83 -7.29 11.13 21.73
N GLY A 84 -6.94 9.87 21.51
CA GLY A 84 -5.61 9.51 21.05
C GLY A 84 -5.54 8.08 20.55
N TRP A 85 -4.38 7.68 20.06
CA TRP A 85 -4.15 6.33 19.56
C TRP A 85 -2.69 5.93 19.75
N SER A 86 -2.47 4.62 19.73
CA SER A 86 -1.13 4.05 19.68
C SER A 86 -1.06 2.92 18.66
N SER A 87 0.07 2.77 18.00
CA SER A 87 0.38 1.68 17.07
C SER A 87 1.58 0.89 17.58
N PHE A 88 1.51 -0.43 17.48
CA PHE A 88 2.57 -1.35 17.89
C PHE A 88 2.79 -2.42 16.84
N VAL A 89 4.05 -2.78 16.65
CA VAL A 89 4.49 -3.97 15.91
C VAL A 89 5.35 -4.81 16.85
N HIS A 90 4.91 -6.03 17.14
CA HIS A 90 5.66 -7.00 17.93
C HIS A 90 6.03 -8.21 17.09
N ARG A 91 7.24 -8.73 17.26
CA ARG A 91 7.61 -10.08 16.83
C ARG A 91 7.44 -11.01 18.03
N ILE A 92 6.66 -12.07 17.85
CA ILE A 92 6.23 -12.96 18.93
C ILE A 92 6.56 -14.41 18.57
N ARG A 93 7.18 -15.13 19.51
CA ARG A 93 7.30 -16.59 19.52
C ARG A 93 6.55 -17.15 20.72
N PHE A 94 5.84 -18.25 20.52
CA PHE A 94 5.13 -18.96 21.59
C PHE A 94 5.91 -20.21 22.04
N VAL A 95 5.79 -20.57 23.30
CA VAL A 95 6.40 -21.79 23.84
C VAL A 95 5.88 -23.01 23.08
N GLY A 96 6.80 -23.82 22.55
CA GLY A 96 6.47 -25.02 21.78
C GLY A 96 6.13 -24.76 20.31
N VAL A 97 6.18 -23.52 19.84
CA VAL A 97 6.00 -23.14 18.43
C VAL A 97 7.33 -22.64 17.88
N ALA A 98 7.87 -23.33 16.88
CA ALA A 98 9.18 -23.00 16.30
C ALA A 98 9.17 -21.72 15.46
N SER A 99 8.03 -21.34 14.90
CA SER A 99 7.87 -20.17 14.04
C SER A 99 7.54 -18.91 14.84
N GLU A 100 8.20 -17.82 14.48
CA GLU A 100 7.83 -16.47 14.93
C GLU A 100 6.67 -15.92 14.09
N SER A 101 5.92 -14.99 14.66
CA SER A 101 4.88 -14.25 13.96
C SER A 101 4.98 -12.76 14.29
N VAL A 102 4.73 -11.91 13.30
CA VAL A 102 4.62 -10.47 13.52
C VAL A 102 3.17 -10.15 13.89
N HIS A 103 2.94 -9.29 14.86
CA HIS A 103 1.62 -8.87 15.32
C HIS A 103 1.56 -7.35 15.26
N ARG A 104 0.54 -6.82 14.58
CA ARG A 104 0.29 -5.37 14.49
C ARG A 104 -0.96 -5.06 15.28
N THR A 105 -0.88 -4.06 16.14
CA THR A 105 -2.03 -3.68 16.98
C THR A 105 -2.19 -2.17 17.04
N THR A 106 -3.42 -1.71 16.94
CA THR A 106 -3.81 -0.31 17.14
C THR A 106 -4.77 -0.23 18.33
N LEU A 107 -4.49 0.70 19.24
CA LEU A 107 -5.37 1.08 20.34
C LEU A 107 -5.87 2.50 20.10
N ILE A 108 -7.17 2.73 20.23
CA ILE A 108 -7.76 4.07 20.24
C ILE A 108 -8.24 4.35 21.64
N PHE A 109 -7.95 5.54 22.13
CA PHE A 109 -8.23 6.00 23.47
C PHE A 109 -9.19 7.18 23.47
N ALA A 110 -10.02 7.24 24.50
CA ALA A 110 -10.72 8.43 24.93
C ALA A 110 -10.33 8.74 26.37
N LEU A 111 -10.23 10.02 26.71
CA LEU A 111 -9.97 10.47 28.07
C LEU A 111 -11.29 10.39 28.86
N ASP A 112 -11.32 9.58 29.91
CA ASP A 112 -12.44 9.46 30.85
C ASP A 112 -12.00 9.99 32.21
N GLY A 113 -12.42 11.24 32.50
CA GLY A 113 -11.91 12.00 33.64
C GLY A 113 -10.42 12.29 33.49
N ALA A 114 -9.60 11.65 34.32
CA ALA A 114 -8.14 11.81 34.31
C ALA A 114 -7.41 10.54 33.83
N ALA A 115 -8.12 9.60 33.20
CA ALA A 115 -7.56 8.33 32.76
C ALA A 115 -7.88 8.06 31.29
N TRP A 116 -6.85 7.73 30.52
CA TRP A 116 -7.00 7.22 29.17
C TRP A 116 -7.61 5.82 29.19
N LYS A 117 -8.72 5.66 28.46
CA LYS A 117 -9.42 4.38 28.31
C LYS A 117 -9.42 3.95 26.86
N ILE A 118 -9.08 2.68 26.62
CA ILE A 118 -9.16 2.05 25.30
C ILE A 118 -10.64 1.94 24.92
N VAL A 119 -11.04 2.64 23.86
CA VAL A 119 -12.37 2.56 23.24
C VAL A 119 -12.38 1.65 22.02
N HIS A 120 -11.22 1.36 21.44
CA HIS A 120 -11.08 0.43 20.33
C HIS A 120 -9.74 -0.27 20.41
N ARG A 121 -9.75 -1.59 20.21
CA ARG A 121 -8.55 -2.39 19.97
C ARG A 121 -8.72 -3.17 18.68
N HIS A 122 -7.74 -3.07 17.79
CA HIS A 122 -7.64 -3.92 16.61
C HIS A 122 -6.25 -4.55 16.59
N ALA A 123 -6.18 -5.87 16.46
CA ALA A 123 -4.94 -6.51 16.06
C ALA A 123 -5.09 -7.31 14.78
N SER A 124 -3.98 -7.44 14.09
CA SER A 124 -3.82 -8.28 12.91
C SER A 124 -2.53 -9.08 13.07
N VAL A 125 -2.61 -10.38 12.80
CA VAL A 125 -1.46 -11.16 12.38
C VAL A 125 -1.41 -11.04 10.87
N PRO A 126 -0.32 -10.54 10.26
CA PRO A 126 -0.11 -10.67 8.83
C PRO A 126 -0.19 -12.14 8.47
N THR A 127 -1.27 -12.53 7.80
CA THR A 127 -1.18 -13.63 6.85
C THR A 127 -0.69 -13.01 5.55
N PRO A 128 0.45 -13.46 5.00
CA PRO A 128 0.84 -13.11 3.65
C PRO A 128 -0.36 -13.33 2.72
N ASN A 129 -0.76 -12.31 1.94
CA ASN A 129 -1.95 -12.41 1.09
C ASN A 129 -1.91 -13.62 0.13
N ILE A 130 -0.72 -14.16 -0.17
CA ILE A 130 -0.53 -15.42 -0.89
C ILE A 130 -1.28 -16.61 -0.27
N ASP A 131 -1.42 -16.67 1.06
CA ASP A 131 -2.06 -17.81 1.72
C ASP A 131 -3.59 -17.71 1.73
N ILE A 132 -4.17 -16.52 1.49
CA ILE A 132 -5.63 -16.28 1.53
C ILE A 132 -6.22 -16.09 0.13
N VAL A 133 -5.54 -15.31 -0.72
CA VAL A 133 -5.99 -15.00 -2.09
C VAL A 133 -5.13 -15.66 -3.17
N GLY A 134 -4.14 -16.47 -2.80
CA GLY A 134 -3.18 -17.05 -3.76
C GLY A 134 -2.23 -16.02 -4.37
N ALA A 135 -2.31 -14.76 -3.94
CA ALA A 135 -1.57 -13.63 -4.49
C ALA A 135 -1.13 -12.67 -3.37
N GLU A 136 0.12 -12.26 -3.36
CA GLU A 136 0.52 -11.15 -2.51
C GLU A 136 -0.02 -9.82 -3.06
N GLN A 137 -0.84 -9.11 -2.28
CA GLN A 137 -1.07 -7.67 -2.52
C GLN A 137 0.15 -6.82 -2.08
N MET A 138 1.35 -7.28 -2.44
CA MET A 138 2.60 -6.54 -2.33
C MET A 138 2.99 -5.93 -3.66
N ALA A 139 2.24 -6.15 -4.76
CA ALA A 139 2.59 -5.67 -6.10
C ALA A 139 3.04 -4.21 -6.07
N ILE A 140 2.25 -3.30 -5.48
CA ILE A 140 2.61 -1.87 -5.44
C ILE A 140 3.78 -1.58 -4.49
N GLN A 141 3.92 -2.32 -3.39
CA GLN A 141 5.04 -2.12 -2.46
C GLN A 141 6.35 -2.67 -3.07
N ARG A 142 6.30 -3.79 -3.79
CA ARG A 142 7.38 -4.32 -4.62
C ARG A 142 7.72 -3.41 -5.78
N LEU A 143 6.72 -2.86 -6.46
CA LEU A 143 6.89 -1.88 -7.53
C LEU A 143 7.70 -0.67 -7.01
N VAL A 144 7.40 -0.23 -5.78
CA VAL A 144 8.08 0.88 -5.11
C VAL A 144 9.46 0.48 -4.55
N ASP A 145 9.59 -0.65 -3.88
CA ASP A 145 10.82 -1.07 -3.21
C ASP A 145 11.86 -1.55 -4.23
N ALA A 146 11.44 -2.30 -5.25
CA ALA A 146 12.34 -2.64 -6.35
C ALA A 146 12.74 -1.39 -7.14
N ALA A 147 11.93 -0.32 -7.20
CA ALA A 147 12.36 0.98 -7.71
C ALA A 147 13.45 1.66 -6.86
N ARG A 148 13.60 1.28 -5.59
CA ARG A 148 14.51 1.88 -4.60
C ARG A 148 15.81 1.08 -4.36
N ASP A 149 15.75 -0.25 -4.29
CA ASP A 149 16.86 -1.09 -3.76
C ASP A 149 18.06 -1.29 -4.71
N GLU A 150 17.87 -1.12 -6.02
CA GLU A 150 18.95 -0.96 -6.98
C GLU A 150 18.66 0.33 -7.74
N GLY A 151 19.27 1.42 -7.26
CA GLY A 151 19.05 2.76 -7.78
C GLY A 151 19.06 2.72 -9.31
N PRO A 152 17.94 3.05 -9.99
CA PRO A 152 17.92 2.96 -11.43
C PRO A 152 18.95 3.95 -11.96
N GLU A 153 19.86 3.50 -12.83
CA GLU A 153 20.69 4.40 -13.62
C GLU A 153 19.78 5.13 -14.61
N LEU A 154 18.99 6.07 -14.10
CA LEU A 154 18.24 6.98 -14.93
C LEU A 154 19.21 8.00 -15.48
N ASN A 155 19.15 8.22 -16.78
CA ASN A 155 19.99 9.23 -17.43
C ASN A 155 19.65 10.67 -16.96
N GLN A 156 18.63 10.84 -16.13
CA GLN A 156 18.26 12.10 -15.48
C GLN A 156 18.52 12.02 -13.98
N THR A 157 19.52 12.77 -13.54
CA THR A 157 19.84 12.94 -12.13
C THR A 157 19.14 14.17 -11.52
N GLU A 158 18.67 15.13 -12.32
CA GLU A 158 17.97 16.34 -11.86
C GLU A 158 16.94 16.83 -12.91
N GLY A 159 15.86 17.50 -12.49
CA GLY A 159 14.86 18.17 -13.34
C GLY A 159 13.49 17.49 -13.35
N LEU A 160 12.58 17.93 -14.24
CA LEU A 160 11.24 17.33 -14.35
C LEU A 160 11.29 15.97 -15.08
N ALA A 161 10.68 14.95 -14.49
CA ALA A 161 10.49 13.65 -15.12
C ALA A 161 9.02 13.22 -15.07
N SER A 162 8.58 12.53 -16.12
CA SER A 162 7.30 11.83 -16.16
C SER A 162 7.53 10.34 -15.94
N VAL A 163 6.99 9.82 -14.85
CA VAL A 163 7.10 8.42 -14.45
C VAL A 163 5.81 7.71 -14.85
N LEU A 164 5.96 6.60 -15.57
CA LEU A 164 4.88 5.76 -16.05
C LEU A 164 5.00 4.38 -15.42
N PHE A 165 3.93 3.94 -14.79
CA PHE A 165 3.75 2.58 -14.31
C PHE A 165 2.71 1.86 -15.13
N THR A 166 2.96 0.58 -15.41
CA THR A 166 1.95 -0.34 -15.94
C THR A 166 1.81 -1.56 -15.06
N ASP A 167 0.64 -2.20 -15.12
CA ASP A 167 0.34 -3.45 -14.43
C ASP A 167 -0.73 -4.24 -15.19
N LEU A 168 -0.63 -5.57 -15.17
CA LEU A 168 -1.57 -6.46 -15.84
C LEU A 168 -2.66 -6.94 -14.87
N GLU A 169 -3.91 -6.62 -15.17
CA GLU A 169 -5.05 -7.07 -14.38
C GLU A 169 -5.22 -8.59 -14.45
N GLY A 170 -5.46 -9.22 -13.29
CA GLY A 170 -5.77 -10.65 -13.19
C GLY A 170 -4.58 -11.57 -13.46
N SER A 171 -3.36 -11.04 -13.55
CA SER A 171 -2.13 -11.79 -13.90
C SER A 171 -1.92 -13.07 -13.09
N THR A 172 -2.22 -13.08 -11.79
CA THR A 172 -2.10 -14.29 -10.97
C THR A 172 -3.07 -15.39 -11.40
N THR A 173 -4.34 -15.02 -11.68
CA THR A 173 -5.35 -15.95 -12.18
C THR A 173 -4.99 -16.44 -13.59
N LEU A 174 -4.44 -15.56 -14.43
CA LEU A 174 -3.97 -15.90 -15.76
C LEU A 174 -2.78 -16.86 -15.73
N ALA A 175 -1.80 -16.61 -14.86
CA ALA A 175 -0.65 -17.48 -14.64
C ALA A 175 -1.09 -18.89 -14.22
N ALA A 176 -2.01 -18.98 -13.25
CA ALA A 176 -2.55 -20.25 -12.78
C ALA A 176 -3.31 -21.02 -13.88
N THR A 177 -4.01 -20.31 -14.78
CA THR A 177 -4.82 -20.91 -15.84
C THR A 177 -3.98 -21.36 -17.04
N LEU A 178 -2.99 -20.55 -17.44
CA LEU A 178 -2.14 -20.80 -18.62
C LEU A 178 -0.95 -21.74 -18.31
N GLY A 179 -0.56 -21.82 -17.04
CA GLY A 179 0.63 -22.51 -16.57
C GLY A 179 1.91 -21.69 -16.80
N ASP A 180 2.88 -21.85 -15.90
CA ASP A 180 4.07 -20.99 -15.76
C ASP A 180 4.83 -20.77 -17.06
N LYS A 181 5.01 -21.80 -17.88
CA LYS A 181 5.79 -21.71 -19.13
C LYS A 181 5.12 -20.82 -20.18
N ARG A 182 3.80 -20.95 -20.35
CA ARG A 182 3.06 -20.12 -21.32
C ARG A 182 2.93 -18.70 -20.81
N TRP A 183 2.67 -18.54 -19.51
CA TRP A 183 2.63 -17.24 -18.86
C TRP A 183 3.96 -16.49 -18.99
N SER A 184 5.09 -17.13 -18.70
CA SER A 184 6.42 -16.54 -18.85
C SER A 184 6.70 -16.08 -20.28
N THR A 185 6.38 -16.89 -21.30
CA THR A 185 6.58 -16.49 -22.71
C THR A 185 5.73 -15.28 -23.09
N LEU A 186 4.48 -15.24 -22.61
CA LEU A 186 3.55 -14.13 -22.88
C LEU A 186 4.02 -12.84 -22.20
N ILE A 187 4.47 -12.93 -20.94
CA ILE A 187 5.01 -11.79 -20.20
C ILE A 187 6.29 -11.26 -20.84
N ASP A 188 7.20 -12.15 -21.29
CA ASP A 188 8.43 -11.72 -21.98
C ASP A 188 8.11 -10.96 -23.28
N GLN A 189 7.12 -11.41 -24.06
CA GLN A 189 6.65 -10.71 -25.26
C GLN A 189 6.00 -9.36 -24.94
N HIS A 190 5.21 -9.31 -23.85
CA HIS A 190 4.62 -8.07 -23.38
C HIS A 190 5.70 -7.06 -23.00
N PHE A 191 6.72 -7.46 -22.22
CA PHE A 191 7.82 -6.59 -21.84
C PHE A 191 8.65 -6.10 -23.02
N GLN A 192 8.95 -6.97 -23.99
CA GLN A 192 9.63 -6.54 -25.23
C GLN A 192 8.82 -5.49 -26.00
N THR A 193 7.50 -5.65 -26.04
CA THR A 193 6.60 -4.69 -26.68
C THR A 193 6.61 -3.35 -25.95
N VAL A 194 6.48 -3.39 -24.62
CA VAL A 194 6.53 -2.19 -23.77
C VAL A 194 7.87 -1.47 -23.91
N GLU A 195 8.99 -2.18 -23.80
CA GLU A 195 10.33 -1.60 -23.95
C GLU A 195 10.53 -0.96 -25.34
N GLY A 196 10.04 -1.60 -26.41
CA GLY A 196 10.06 -1.05 -27.76
C GLY A 196 9.26 0.25 -27.87
N ILE A 197 8.05 0.31 -27.30
CA ILE A 197 7.21 1.51 -27.29
C ILE A 197 7.87 2.63 -26.47
N VAL A 198 8.38 2.32 -25.28
CA VAL A 198 9.08 3.29 -24.43
C VAL A 198 10.25 3.90 -25.17
N THR A 199 11.07 3.08 -25.81
CA THR A 199 12.23 3.53 -26.60
C THR A 199 11.82 4.38 -27.80
N ALA A 200 10.75 4.00 -28.51
CA ALA A 200 10.22 4.75 -29.64
C ALA A 200 9.76 6.16 -29.25
N HIS A 201 9.27 6.32 -28.03
CA HIS A 201 8.86 7.60 -27.42
C HIS A 201 9.98 8.29 -26.62
N ARG A 202 11.25 7.93 -26.87
CA ARG A 202 12.42 8.52 -26.18
C ARG A 202 12.37 8.40 -24.66
N GLY A 203 11.60 7.44 -24.14
CA GLY A 203 11.60 7.07 -22.76
C GLY A 203 12.73 6.10 -22.45
N GLN A 204 12.95 5.89 -21.17
CA GLN A 204 13.82 4.88 -20.63
C GLN A 204 12.97 3.81 -19.95
N PHE A 205 13.03 2.58 -20.46
CA PHE A 205 12.53 1.42 -19.73
C PHE A 205 13.44 1.20 -18.54
N VAL A 206 12.89 1.31 -17.33
CA VAL A 206 13.70 1.26 -16.11
C VAL A 206 13.85 -0.18 -15.66
N LYS A 207 12.73 -0.88 -15.50
CA LYS A 207 12.67 -2.31 -15.14
C LYS A 207 11.26 -2.87 -15.21
N SER A 208 11.17 -4.18 -15.30
CA SER A 208 9.97 -4.96 -15.02
C SER A 208 9.83 -5.23 -13.51
N LEU A 209 8.60 -5.40 -13.07
CA LEU A 209 8.21 -5.46 -11.65
C LEU A 209 7.11 -6.50 -11.48
N GLY A 210 7.50 -7.78 -11.57
CA GLY A 210 6.57 -8.90 -11.67
C GLY A 210 5.94 -8.95 -13.06
N ASP A 211 4.69 -8.53 -13.16
CA ASP A 211 3.87 -8.40 -14.37
C ASP A 211 3.60 -6.94 -14.77
N GLY A 212 4.08 -5.98 -13.96
CA GLY A 212 4.08 -4.56 -14.26
C GLY A 212 5.43 -4.03 -14.75
N THR A 213 5.47 -2.77 -15.15
CA THR A 213 6.69 -2.09 -15.61
C THR A 213 6.82 -0.68 -15.07
N LEU A 214 8.06 -0.21 -14.97
CA LEU A 214 8.41 1.17 -14.65
C LEU A 214 9.19 1.77 -15.82
N SER A 215 8.71 2.90 -16.30
CA SER A 215 9.36 3.70 -17.35
C SER A 215 9.45 5.16 -16.94
N SER A 216 10.44 5.87 -17.48
CA SER A 216 10.59 7.31 -17.27
C SER A 216 10.78 8.06 -18.58
N PHE A 217 10.28 9.28 -18.63
CA PHE A 217 10.32 10.15 -19.80
C PHE A 217 10.69 11.57 -19.36
N GLN A 218 11.46 12.29 -20.17
CA GLN A 218 11.68 13.72 -19.92
C GLN A 218 10.45 14.57 -20.29
N SER A 219 9.51 14.00 -21.06
CA SER A 219 8.34 14.68 -21.61
C SER A 219 7.06 13.98 -21.18
N ALA A 220 6.14 14.73 -20.59
CA ALA A 220 4.79 14.25 -20.28
C ALA A 220 4.04 13.85 -21.56
N ASN A 221 4.24 14.57 -22.67
CA ASN A 221 3.64 14.26 -23.96
C ASN A 221 4.07 12.88 -24.47
N GLU A 222 5.36 12.58 -24.42
CA GLU A 222 5.89 11.28 -24.86
C GLU A 222 5.40 10.14 -23.95
N ALA A 223 5.32 10.36 -22.64
CA ALA A 223 4.77 9.38 -21.71
C ALA A 223 3.30 9.05 -22.03
N LEU A 224 2.48 10.05 -22.37
CA LEU A 224 1.06 9.86 -22.71
C LEU A 224 0.90 9.12 -24.03
N LEU A 225 1.68 9.46 -25.06
CA LEU A 225 1.66 8.75 -26.35
C LEU A 225 2.12 7.29 -26.18
N ALA A 226 3.17 7.06 -25.38
CA ALA A 226 3.62 5.71 -25.07
C ALA A 226 2.52 4.90 -24.37
N ALA A 227 1.82 5.50 -23.40
CA ALA A 227 0.71 4.84 -22.70
C ALA A 227 -0.44 4.45 -23.63
N ILE A 228 -0.81 5.34 -24.56
CA ILE A 228 -1.83 5.06 -25.58
C ILE A 228 -1.39 3.87 -26.44
N ASN A 229 -0.16 3.90 -26.96
CA ASN A 229 0.37 2.83 -27.80
C ASN A 229 0.49 1.50 -27.05
N MET A 230 0.76 1.51 -25.75
CA MET A 230 0.75 0.29 -24.92
C MET A 230 -0.66 -0.29 -24.80
N GLN A 231 -1.67 0.55 -24.56
CA GLN A 231 -3.07 0.10 -24.52
C GLN A 231 -3.51 -0.47 -25.87
N GLU A 232 -3.12 0.16 -26.97
CA GLU A 232 -3.42 -0.35 -28.32
C GLU A 232 -2.72 -1.67 -28.61
N ALA A 233 -1.42 -1.78 -28.29
CA ALA A 233 -0.65 -3.00 -28.49
C ALA A 233 -1.25 -4.18 -27.73
N VAL A 234 -1.68 -3.98 -26.48
CA VAL A 234 -2.36 -5.01 -25.69
C VAL A 234 -3.70 -5.41 -26.31
N ASN A 235 -4.48 -4.44 -26.81
CA ASN A 235 -5.77 -4.69 -27.46
C ASN A 235 -5.66 -5.37 -28.84
N LEU A 236 -4.54 -5.23 -29.54
CA LEU A 236 -4.27 -5.86 -30.83
C LEU A 236 -3.82 -7.32 -30.70
N THR A 237 -3.53 -7.79 -29.49
CA THR A 237 -3.20 -9.20 -29.28
C THR A 237 -4.45 -10.06 -29.40
N ASP A 238 -4.46 -11.03 -30.31
CA ASP A 238 -5.50 -12.07 -30.43
C ASP A 238 -5.38 -13.13 -29.31
N LEU A 239 -4.75 -12.79 -28.19
CA LEU A 239 -4.48 -13.71 -27.09
C LEU A 239 -5.72 -13.85 -26.21
N GLU A 240 -6.09 -15.11 -25.94
CA GLU A 240 -7.15 -15.44 -25.00
C GLU A 240 -6.57 -16.14 -23.75
N PRO A 241 -6.91 -15.68 -22.54
CA PRO A 241 -7.76 -14.50 -22.26
C PRO A 241 -7.04 -13.18 -22.55
N ARG A 242 -7.82 -12.16 -22.91
CA ARG A 242 -7.32 -10.81 -23.16
C ARG A 242 -6.64 -10.22 -21.92
N LEU A 243 -5.49 -9.61 -22.13
CA LEU A 243 -4.77 -8.89 -21.08
C LEU A 243 -5.44 -7.53 -20.83
N GLY A 244 -5.67 -7.21 -19.57
CA GLY A 244 -6.09 -5.87 -19.15
C GLY A 244 -4.89 -5.08 -18.68
N LEU A 245 -4.50 -4.01 -19.39
CA LEU A 245 -3.40 -3.15 -18.97
C LEU A 245 -3.92 -1.95 -18.18
N ARG A 246 -3.34 -1.70 -17.03
CA ARG A 246 -3.59 -0.51 -16.20
C ARG A 246 -2.39 0.40 -16.32
N VAL A 247 -2.61 1.71 -16.50
CA VAL A 247 -1.52 2.67 -16.64
C VAL A 247 -1.71 3.84 -15.68
N GLY A 248 -0.64 4.25 -15.02
CA GLY A 248 -0.60 5.47 -14.20
C GLY A 248 0.61 6.33 -14.52
N ILE A 249 0.39 7.63 -14.66
CA ILE A 249 1.43 8.60 -15.00
C ILE A 249 1.44 9.76 -14.02
N HIS A 250 2.63 10.12 -13.54
CA HIS A 250 2.84 11.35 -12.78
C HIS A 250 4.10 12.08 -13.27
N THR A 251 4.01 13.40 -13.33
CA THR A 251 5.11 14.29 -13.68
C THR A 251 5.47 15.14 -12.47
N GLY A 252 6.75 15.14 -12.10
CA GLY A 252 7.24 15.87 -10.95
C GLY A 252 8.74 16.13 -11.04
N ASP A 253 9.25 16.96 -10.14
CA ASP A 253 10.66 17.28 -10.04
C ASP A 253 11.42 16.10 -9.41
N VAL A 254 12.51 15.68 -10.04
CA VAL A 254 13.41 14.63 -9.59
C VAL A 254 14.78 15.28 -9.33
N VAL A 255 15.35 15.13 -8.13
CA VAL A 255 16.65 15.73 -7.79
C VAL A 255 17.49 14.74 -7.02
N LEU A 256 18.45 14.05 -7.62
CA LEU A 256 19.25 13.02 -6.94
C LEU A 256 20.08 13.59 -5.76
N ALA A 257 19.52 13.58 -4.55
CA ALA A 257 20.25 13.90 -3.33
C ALA A 257 20.22 12.73 -2.35
N ARG A 258 21.40 12.25 -1.93
CA ARG A 258 21.57 11.15 -0.95
C ARG A 258 20.80 9.85 -1.28
N GLY A 259 20.49 9.61 -2.54
CA GLY A 259 19.97 8.33 -3.03
C GLY A 259 18.44 8.14 -3.04
N ASP A 260 17.59 9.13 -2.73
CA ASP A 260 16.15 8.86 -2.51
C ASP A 260 15.13 9.86 -3.11
N PHE A 261 15.48 10.61 -4.16
CA PHE A 261 14.56 11.63 -4.72
C PHE A 261 13.68 11.16 -5.88
N PHE A 262 13.85 9.92 -6.32
CA PHE A 262 12.83 9.27 -7.14
C PHE A 262 11.60 8.90 -6.29
N GLY A 263 11.75 8.78 -4.96
CA GLY A 263 10.75 8.20 -4.06
C GLY A 263 9.35 8.81 -4.16
N THR A 264 9.19 10.14 -4.07
CA THR A 264 7.85 10.76 -4.05
C THR A 264 7.15 10.70 -5.42
N VAL A 265 7.87 11.01 -6.50
CA VAL A 265 7.33 10.99 -7.88
C VAL A 265 6.96 9.57 -8.29
N VAL A 266 7.84 8.60 -8.01
CA VAL A 266 7.59 7.17 -8.24
C VAL A 266 6.41 6.68 -7.41
N ASN A 267 6.39 6.99 -6.12
CA ASN A 267 5.29 6.57 -5.24
C ASN A 267 3.96 7.10 -5.75
N LYS A 268 3.89 8.38 -6.12
CA LYS A 268 2.66 8.98 -6.64
C LYS A 268 2.23 8.32 -7.95
N ALA A 269 3.13 8.11 -8.90
CA ALA A 269 2.84 7.41 -10.16
C ALA A 269 2.31 5.99 -9.92
N ALA A 270 2.97 5.22 -9.04
CA ALA A 270 2.55 3.86 -8.69
C ALA A 270 1.16 3.82 -8.03
N ARG A 271 0.85 4.78 -7.16
CA ARG A 271 -0.47 4.87 -6.51
C ARG A 271 -1.56 5.32 -7.48
N ILE A 272 -1.23 6.19 -8.43
CA ILE A 272 -2.15 6.57 -9.52
C ILE A 272 -2.47 5.34 -10.38
N MET A 273 -1.46 4.59 -10.81
CA MET A 273 -1.65 3.35 -11.57
C MET A 273 -2.56 2.37 -10.80
N SER A 274 -2.34 2.22 -9.49
CA SER A 274 -3.16 1.32 -8.67
C SER A 274 -4.63 1.71 -8.54
N SER A 275 -4.96 2.96 -8.87
CA SER A 275 -6.35 3.46 -8.89
C SER A 275 -7.03 3.23 -10.24
N ALA A 276 -6.29 2.78 -11.26
CA ALA A 276 -6.78 2.57 -12.62
C ALA A 276 -7.45 1.19 -12.72
N ASN A 277 -8.50 1.11 -13.55
CA ASN A 277 -9.06 -0.16 -14.01
C ASN A 277 -8.32 -0.65 -15.26
N ALA A 278 -8.52 -1.92 -15.65
CA ALA A 278 -7.99 -2.41 -16.93
C ALA A 278 -8.51 -1.57 -18.11
N GLY A 279 -7.60 -1.26 -19.02
CA GLY A 279 -7.88 -0.40 -20.18
C GLY A 279 -7.86 1.10 -19.87
N GLU A 280 -7.60 1.50 -18.62
CA GLU A 280 -7.52 2.92 -18.26
C GLU A 280 -6.07 3.43 -18.23
N ILE A 281 -5.94 4.70 -18.59
CA ILE A 281 -4.75 5.51 -18.34
C ILE A 281 -5.16 6.61 -17.36
N LEU A 282 -4.63 6.56 -16.14
CA LEU A 282 -4.82 7.61 -15.14
C LEU A 282 -3.59 8.50 -15.04
N VAL A 283 -3.82 9.79 -14.89
CA VAL A 283 -2.75 10.79 -14.79
C VAL A 283 -2.97 11.72 -13.62
N SER A 284 -1.87 12.22 -13.06
CA SER A 284 -1.91 13.32 -12.09
C SER A 284 -2.34 14.65 -12.72
N ASP A 285 -2.86 15.58 -11.94
CA ASP A 285 -3.11 16.96 -12.40
C ASP A 285 -1.83 17.63 -12.91
N GLU A 286 -0.67 17.36 -12.30
CA GLU A 286 0.61 17.89 -12.75
C GLU A 286 0.94 17.43 -14.17
N THR A 287 0.76 16.14 -14.48
CA THR A 287 0.94 15.62 -15.85
C THR A 287 -0.01 16.29 -16.84
N ARG A 288 -1.28 16.45 -16.47
CA ARG A 288 -2.29 17.15 -17.30
C ARG A 288 -1.88 18.59 -17.60
N VAL A 289 -1.42 19.31 -16.58
CA VAL A 289 -0.96 20.71 -16.71
C VAL A 289 0.26 20.81 -17.60
N MET A 290 1.20 19.86 -17.53
CA MET A 290 2.39 19.86 -18.39
C MET A 290 2.10 19.77 -19.90
N VAL A 291 0.90 19.30 -20.27
CA VAL A 291 0.44 19.23 -21.65
C VAL A 291 -0.77 20.14 -21.91
N SER A 292 -1.06 21.09 -21.02
CA SER A 292 -2.18 22.03 -21.18
C SER A 292 -1.93 22.92 -22.40
N GLY A 293 -2.53 22.57 -23.53
CA GLY A 293 -2.29 23.20 -24.83
C GLY A 293 -2.14 22.20 -25.97
N ASN A 294 -1.86 20.92 -25.69
CA ASN A 294 -2.00 19.86 -26.67
C ASN A 294 -3.46 19.39 -26.71
N HIS A 295 -4.15 19.67 -27.82
CA HIS A 295 -5.54 19.26 -28.04
C HIS A 295 -5.71 17.79 -28.41
N GLU A 296 -4.61 17.06 -28.59
CA GLU A 296 -4.60 15.61 -28.84
C GLU A 296 -5.05 14.78 -27.63
N PHE A 297 -4.89 15.32 -26.41
CA PHE A 297 -5.24 14.62 -25.17
C PHE A 297 -6.56 15.12 -24.59
N ASN A 298 -7.51 14.22 -24.40
CA ASN A 298 -8.76 14.51 -23.71
C ASN A 298 -8.72 13.96 -22.28
N PHE A 299 -8.72 14.83 -21.28
CA PHE A 299 -8.72 14.43 -19.87
C PHE A 299 -10.11 14.58 -19.28
N VAL A 300 -10.64 13.50 -18.72
CA VAL A 300 -12.00 13.40 -18.18
C VAL A 300 -12.00 12.83 -16.76
N ASP A 301 -13.18 12.77 -16.14
CA ASP A 301 -13.42 12.13 -14.84
C ASP A 301 -12.47 12.57 -13.74
N ALA A 302 -12.31 13.89 -13.58
CA ALA A 302 -11.51 14.47 -12.51
C ALA A 302 -11.98 13.93 -11.15
N LYS A 303 -11.09 13.22 -10.46
CA LYS A 303 -11.39 12.58 -9.18
C LYS A 303 -10.37 13.00 -8.13
N SER A 304 -10.87 13.49 -7.01
CA SER A 304 -10.06 13.70 -5.80
C SER A 304 -9.87 12.36 -5.08
N VAL A 305 -8.63 11.98 -4.82
CA VAL A 305 -8.23 10.72 -4.20
C VAL A 305 -7.18 10.94 -3.12
N THR A 306 -7.35 10.27 -1.98
CA THR A 306 -6.28 10.16 -0.98
C THR A 306 -5.36 9.02 -1.39
N LEU A 307 -4.11 9.31 -1.70
CA LEU A 307 -3.12 8.30 -2.08
C LEU A 307 -2.35 7.84 -0.83
N LYS A 308 -2.41 6.54 -0.52
CA LYS A 308 -1.79 5.98 0.69
C LYS A 308 -0.31 6.36 0.80
N GLY A 309 0.04 7.03 1.90
CA GLY A 309 1.40 7.45 2.23
C GLY A 309 1.82 8.80 1.64
N LEU A 310 0.91 9.51 0.96
CA LEU A 310 1.10 10.89 0.53
C LEU A 310 0.15 11.81 1.31
N PRO A 311 0.61 13.01 1.71
CA PRO A 311 -0.24 13.99 2.36
C PRO A 311 -1.20 14.61 1.33
N GLU A 312 -2.33 15.13 1.83
CA GLU A 312 -3.35 15.83 1.05
C GLU A 312 -4.12 14.96 0.05
N ASP A 313 -5.22 15.51 -0.46
CA ASP A 313 -5.96 14.88 -1.54
C ASP A 313 -5.35 15.28 -2.88
N HIS A 314 -5.23 14.31 -3.79
CA HIS A 314 -4.70 14.51 -5.12
C HIS A 314 -5.81 14.42 -6.15
N THR A 315 -5.75 15.28 -7.17
CA THR A 315 -6.66 15.17 -8.31
C THR A 315 -6.00 14.33 -9.40
N ILE A 316 -6.72 13.31 -9.85
CA ILE A 316 -6.34 12.46 -10.98
C ILE A 316 -7.39 12.56 -12.09
N TYR A 317 -6.96 12.29 -13.32
CA TYR A 317 -7.81 12.33 -14.51
C TYR A 317 -7.64 11.05 -15.29
N ARG A 318 -8.71 10.62 -15.95
CA ARG A 318 -8.64 9.58 -16.96
C ARG A 318 -8.32 10.22 -18.30
N LEU A 319 -7.31 9.71 -18.98
CA LEU A 319 -7.02 10.08 -20.37
C LEU A 319 -7.92 9.27 -21.30
N GLU A 320 -8.65 9.96 -22.17
CA GLU A 320 -9.34 9.41 -23.31
C GLU A 320 -8.55 9.71 -24.59
N TRP A 321 -8.48 8.71 -25.46
CA TRP A 321 -7.90 8.83 -26.78
C TRP A 321 -8.86 8.23 -27.81
N THR A 322 -8.79 8.74 -29.03
CA THR A 322 -9.59 8.20 -30.14
C THR A 322 -8.80 7.09 -30.80
N ARG A 323 -9.45 5.94 -31.03
CA ARG A 323 -8.90 4.85 -31.84
C ARG A 323 -8.87 5.20 -33.33
#